data_AF-A0A133ZYF8-F1
#
_entry.id   AF-A0A133ZYF8-F1
#
_cell.length_a   1.000
_cell.length_b   1.000
_cell.length_c   1.000
_cell.angle_alpha   90.00
_cell.angle_beta   90.00
_cell.angle_gamma   90.00
#
_symmetry.space_group_name_H-M   'P 1'
#
loop_
_entity.id
_entity.type
_entity.pdbx_description
1 polymer ?
#
loop_
_entity_poly.entity_id
_entity_poly.type
_entity_poly.pdbx_seq_one_letter_code
_entity_poly.pdbx_strand_id
1 'polypeptide(L)'
;MRITDYVAIDLETTGVSVSKDKIIEVGLIKVKDSHIVEMFSCIINPNMPVSYEILNLTGIDEDEIKSAKYIQDVIGEIVEFCEGFDLLGHNTIFDYSFVRKEANNAGLDFEKRGIDTYKLCKKILPLDVKKNLTDACAYFGIERKHMHRAFSDAYFTHMLYQSILEYFPELGCDTEMMKVKLKKFIPIRKRTKEDLQKLLKCHRIVCKVNIDLLSESEAKRMIDKILSQKEKRFI
;
A
#
# COMPACT_ATOMS: atom_id res chain seq x y z
N MET A 1 -15.70 -21.50 -7.58
CA MET A 1 -16.75 -20.83 -6.76
C MET A 1 -16.70 -19.34 -7.07
N ARG A 2 -17.85 -18.65 -7.16
CA ARG A 2 -17.86 -17.18 -7.37
C ARG A 2 -17.72 -16.51 -6.01
N ILE A 3 -16.73 -15.64 -5.85
CA ILE A 3 -16.52 -14.87 -4.62
C ILE A 3 -17.29 -13.56 -4.77
N THR A 4 -18.25 -13.32 -3.89
CA THR A 4 -19.15 -12.15 -3.94
C THR A 4 -18.90 -11.15 -2.83
N ASP A 5 -18.12 -11.57 -1.83
CA ASP A 5 -17.86 -10.82 -0.61
C ASP A 5 -16.35 -10.59 -0.50
N TYR A 6 -15.94 -9.32 -0.58
CA TYR A 6 -14.53 -8.93 -0.58
C TYR A 6 -14.38 -7.45 -0.26
N VAL A 7 -13.14 -7.04 0.04
CA VAL A 7 -12.73 -5.64 0.04
C VAL A 7 -11.82 -5.40 -1.15
N ALA A 8 -12.26 -4.59 -2.10
CA ALA A 8 -11.40 -4.08 -3.16
C ALA A 8 -10.44 -3.04 -2.55
N ILE A 9 -9.14 -3.20 -2.81
CA ILE A 9 -8.07 -2.37 -2.26
C ILE A 9 -7.15 -1.89 -3.37
N ASP A 10 -6.73 -0.64 -3.25
CA ASP A 10 -5.63 -0.06 -4.01
C ASP A 10 -4.91 0.97 -3.13
N LEU A 11 -3.59 1.13 -3.34
CA LEU A 11 -2.75 2.06 -2.60
C LEU A 11 -1.92 2.92 -3.55
N GLU A 12 -1.80 4.20 -3.21
CA GLU A 12 -0.72 5.03 -3.71
C GLU A 12 0.44 5.05 -2.71
N THR A 13 1.66 5.05 -3.22
CA THR A 13 2.88 4.93 -2.39
C THR A 13 3.99 5.86 -2.87
N THR A 14 4.96 6.14 -2.00
CA THR A 14 6.17 6.90 -2.36
C THR A 14 7.14 6.14 -3.27
N GLY A 15 6.80 4.92 -3.68
CA GLY A 15 7.64 4.03 -4.49
C GLY A 15 7.29 2.56 -4.27
N VAL A 16 7.93 1.67 -5.02
CA VAL A 16 7.53 0.26 -5.10
C VAL A 16 8.15 -0.67 -4.04
N SER A 17 9.11 -0.19 -3.25
CA SER A 17 9.83 -0.99 -2.26
C SER A 17 9.15 -0.94 -0.91
N VAL A 18 8.40 -2.00 -0.56
CA VAL A 18 7.77 -2.19 0.76
C VAL A 18 8.71 -1.87 1.94
N SER A 19 10.01 -2.17 1.78
CA SER A 19 11.01 -1.97 2.84
C SER A 19 11.49 -0.52 3.06
N LYS A 20 11.25 0.37 2.09
CA LYS A 20 11.77 1.74 2.06
C LYS A 20 10.67 2.77 1.89
N ASP A 21 9.69 2.47 1.06
CA ASP A 21 8.62 3.35 0.67
C ASP A 21 7.44 3.29 1.66
N LYS A 22 6.56 4.28 1.54
CA LYS A 22 5.44 4.54 2.46
C LYS A 22 4.14 4.70 1.69
N ILE A 23 3.03 4.32 2.32
CA ILE A 23 1.68 4.56 1.81
C ILE A 23 1.39 6.06 1.88
N ILE A 24 0.79 6.61 0.82
CA ILE A 24 0.36 8.02 0.76
C ILE A 24 -1.14 8.17 0.49
N GLU A 25 -1.80 7.15 -0.03
CA GLU A 25 -3.26 7.09 -0.12
C GLU A 25 -3.70 5.63 -0.02
N VAL A 26 -4.88 5.41 0.56
CA VAL A 26 -5.57 4.13 0.56
C VAL A 26 -6.99 4.30 0.03
N GLY A 27 -7.42 3.38 -0.82
CA GLY A 27 -8.79 3.25 -1.29
C GLY A 27 -9.32 1.85 -0.99
N LEU A 28 -10.43 1.77 -0.25
CA LEU A 28 -11.09 0.50 0.09
C LEU A 28 -12.57 0.55 -0.26
N ILE A 29 -13.08 -0.53 -0.84
CA ILE A 29 -14.49 -0.71 -1.15
C ILE A 29 -14.93 -2.07 -0.66
N LYS A 30 -15.82 -2.08 0.33
CA LYS A 30 -16.40 -3.29 0.89
C LYS A 30 -17.59 -3.70 0.04
N VAL A 31 -17.56 -4.95 -0.39
CA VAL A 31 -18.56 -5.54 -1.26
C VAL A 31 -19.12 -6.77 -0.57
N LYS A 32 -20.45 -6.87 -0.54
CA LYS A 32 -21.19 -8.01 -0.01
C LYS A 32 -22.29 -8.37 -0.97
N ASP A 33 -22.44 -9.66 -1.28
CA ASP A 33 -23.40 -10.16 -2.25
C ASP A 33 -23.28 -9.43 -3.61
N SER A 34 -22.04 -9.10 -4.02
CA SER A 34 -21.71 -8.30 -5.22
C SER A 34 -22.14 -6.83 -5.20
N HIS A 35 -22.67 -6.33 -4.09
CA HIS A 35 -23.06 -4.93 -3.91
C HIS A 35 -22.06 -4.17 -3.03
N ILE A 36 -21.73 -2.93 -3.41
CA ILE A 36 -20.92 -2.05 -2.57
C ILE A 36 -21.74 -1.67 -1.33
N VAL A 37 -21.21 -1.96 -0.14
CA VAL A 37 -21.89 -1.69 1.14
C VAL A 37 -21.17 -0.63 1.97
N GLU A 38 -19.88 -0.42 1.74
CA GLU A 38 -19.09 0.55 2.50
C GLU A 38 -17.89 1.02 1.65
N MET A 39 -17.46 2.25 1.87
CA MET A 39 -16.35 2.88 1.17
C MET A 39 -15.46 3.59 2.18
N PHE A 40 -14.15 3.47 2.01
CA PHE A 40 -13.16 4.15 2.83
C PHE A 40 -12.04 4.68 1.94
N SER A 41 -11.64 5.94 2.15
CA SER A 41 -10.48 6.53 1.49
C SER A 41 -9.78 7.49 2.44
N CYS A 42 -8.45 7.45 2.43
CA CYS A 42 -7.65 8.30 3.29
C CYS A 42 -6.31 8.62 2.62
N ILE A 43 -5.97 9.91 2.57
CA ILE A 43 -4.62 10.37 2.27
C ILE A 43 -3.81 10.28 3.56
N ILE A 44 -2.56 9.85 3.41
CA ILE A 44 -1.67 9.51 4.51
C ILE A 44 -0.38 10.30 4.36
N ASN A 45 0.01 11.01 5.41
CA ASN A 45 1.30 11.67 5.47
C ASN A 45 2.41 10.61 5.70
N PRO A 46 3.36 10.43 4.77
CA PRO A 46 4.40 9.41 4.89
C PRO A 46 5.54 9.82 5.85
N ASN A 47 5.46 11.02 6.44
CA ASN A 47 6.48 11.65 7.26
C ASN A 47 7.86 11.75 6.58
N MET A 48 7.84 11.94 5.27
CA MET A 48 9.01 12.15 4.42
C MET A 48 8.61 12.95 3.17
N PRO A 49 9.56 13.62 2.49
CA PRO A 49 9.28 14.25 1.21
C PRO A 49 8.82 13.22 0.18
N VAL A 50 7.78 13.58 -0.58
CA VAL A 50 7.31 12.83 -1.75
C VAL A 50 7.83 13.53 -3.00
N SER A 51 8.27 12.76 -3.99
CA SER A 51 8.83 13.36 -5.21
C SER A 51 7.74 14.03 -6.05
N TYR A 52 8.11 15.05 -6.81
CA TYR A 52 7.17 15.76 -7.68
C TYR A 52 6.53 14.81 -8.71
N GLU A 53 7.27 13.83 -9.21
CA GLU A 53 6.77 12.84 -10.16
C GLU A 53 5.63 12.01 -9.56
N ILE A 54 5.71 11.65 -8.27
CA ILE A 54 4.67 10.88 -7.59
C ILE A 54 3.45 11.75 -7.31
N LEU A 55 3.64 12.98 -6.83
CA LEU A 55 2.52 13.91 -6.61
C LEU A 55 1.77 14.20 -7.92
N ASN A 56 2.51 14.42 -9.01
CA ASN A 56 1.91 14.63 -10.32
C ASN A 56 1.23 13.37 -10.89
N LEU A 57 1.81 12.18 -10.66
CA LEU A 57 1.21 10.92 -11.09
C LEU A 57 -0.12 10.66 -10.37
N THR A 58 -0.15 10.86 -9.05
CA THR A 58 -1.31 10.56 -8.18
C THR A 58 -2.32 11.70 -8.11
N GLY A 59 -1.94 12.90 -8.54
CA GLY A 59 -2.76 14.11 -8.40
C GLY A 59 -3.00 14.52 -6.94
N ILE A 60 -2.19 14.03 -6.01
CA ILE A 60 -2.25 14.42 -4.59
C ILE A 60 -1.46 15.72 -4.42
N ASP A 61 -2.06 16.70 -3.76
CA ASP A 61 -1.43 17.98 -3.52
C ASP A 61 -0.40 17.90 -2.37
N GLU A 62 0.70 18.66 -2.47
CA GLU A 62 1.77 18.63 -1.48
C GLU A 62 1.31 19.16 -0.10
N ASP A 63 0.35 20.09 -0.05
CA ASP A 63 -0.18 20.62 1.20
C ASP A 63 -1.26 19.70 1.78
N GLU A 64 -2.01 19.00 0.94
CA GLU A 64 -2.94 17.95 1.35
C GLU A 64 -2.20 16.80 2.05
N ILE A 65 -1.11 16.30 1.46
CA ILE A 65 -0.33 15.21 2.07
C ILE A 65 0.41 15.65 3.34
N LYS A 66 0.84 16.92 3.44
CA LYS A 66 1.48 17.46 4.66
C LYS A 66 0.50 17.57 5.83
N SER A 67 -0.76 17.89 5.56
CA SER A 67 -1.81 18.06 6.57
C SER A 67 -2.58 16.77 6.89
N ALA A 68 -2.36 15.71 6.10
CA ALA A 68 -2.97 14.40 6.29
C ALA A 68 -2.55 13.69 7.59
N LYS A 69 -3.38 12.72 8.01
CA LYS A 69 -3.09 11.82 9.14
C LYS A 69 -1.86 10.96 8.87
N TYR A 70 -1.17 10.50 9.91
CA TYR A 70 -0.09 9.53 9.73
C TYR A 70 -0.63 8.10 9.66
N ILE A 71 0.15 7.18 9.07
CA ILE A 71 -0.25 5.78 8.97
C ILE A 71 -0.56 5.13 10.32
N GLN A 72 0.12 5.54 11.40
CA GLN A 72 -0.11 4.99 12.74
C GLN A 72 -1.50 5.34 13.29
N ASP A 73 -2.08 6.45 12.83
CA ASP A 73 -3.39 6.92 13.27
C ASP A 73 -4.53 6.23 12.51
N VAL A 74 -4.24 5.59 11.37
CA VAL A 74 -5.25 5.09 10.42
C VAL A 74 -5.16 3.57 10.19
N ILE A 75 -4.02 2.94 10.45
CA ILE A 75 -3.81 1.52 10.16
C ILE A 75 -4.81 0.61 10.91
N GLY A 76 -5.24 0.99 12.12
CA GLY A 76 -6.29 0.27 12.85
C GLY A 76 -7.62 0.28 12.10
N GLU A 77 -8.04 1.45 11.61
CA GLU A 77 -9.27 1.62 10.82
C GLU A 77 -9.22 0.77 9.54
N ILE A 78 -8.07 0.72 8.85
CA ILE A 78 -7.88 -0.10 7.64
C ILE A 78 -8.01 -1.60 7.93
N VAL A 79 -7.36 -2.07 9.01
CA VAL A 79 -7.41 -3.48 9.42
C VAL A 79 -8.84 -3.90 9.77
N GLU A 80 -9.53 -3.08 10.57
CA GLU A 80 -10.93 -3.29 10.97
C GLU A 80 -11.87 -3.27 9.76
N PHE A 81 -11.70 -2.31 8.84
CA PHE A 81 -12.50 -2.24 7.62
C PHE A 81 -12.43 -3.53 6.79
N CYS A 82 -11.26 -4.17 6.77
CA CYS A 82 -11.05 -5.39 6.01
C CYS A 82 -11.45 -6.66 6.77
N GLU A 83 -11.77 -6.61 8.06
CA GLU A 83 -11.98 -7.80 8.89
C GLU A 83 -13.07 -8.73 8.36
N GLY A 84 -12.81 -10.04 8.32
CA GLY A 84 -13.76 -11.04 7.82
C GLY A 84 -13.89 -11.12 6.29
N PHE A 85 -13.28 -10.20 5.52
CA PHE A 85 -13.32 -10.20 4.06
C PHE A 85 -11.98 -10.62 3.44
N ASP A 86 -12.06 -11.28 2.28
CA ASP A 86 -10.93 -11.48 1.36
C ASP A 86 -10.63 -10.18 0.61
N LEU A 87 -9.40 -10.01 0.12
CA LEU A 87 -9.00 -8.84 -0.65
C LEU A 87 -9.20 -9.04 -2.15
N LEU A 88 -9.59 -7.98 -2.86
CA LEU A 88 -9.58 -7.91 -4.32
C LEU A 88 -8.67 -6.76 -4.73
N GLY A 89 -7.78 -6.99 -5.69
CA GLY A 89 -6.88 -5.96 -6.20
C GLY A 89 -6.47 -6.23 -7.63
N HIS A 90 -5.66 -5.34 -8.18
CA HIS A 90 -5.04 -5.49 -9.50
C HIS A 90 -3.53 -5.44 -9.33
N ASN A 91 -2.89 -6.62 -9.20
CA ASN A 91 -1.60 -6.82 -8.53
C ASN A 91 -1.69 -6.75 -6.99
N THR A 92 -2.75 -7.34 -6.41
CA THR A 92 -3.14 -7.29 -4.99
C THR A 92 -2.03 -7.59 -3.98
N ILE A 93 -1.02 -8.38 -4.37
CA ILE A 93 0.10 -8.71 -3.47
C ILE A 93 0.91 -7.47 -3.11
N PHE A 94 0.95 -6.47 -4.00
CA PHE A 94 1.60 -5.19 -3.77
C PHE A 94 0.93 -4.46 -2.61
N ASP A 95 -0.37 -4.16 -2.73
CA ASP A 95 -1.15 -3.43 -1.72
C ASP A 95 -1.14 -4.16 -0.38
N TYR A 96 -1.42 -5.46 -0.42
CA TYR A 96 -1.38 -6.33 0.75
C TYR A 96 -0.03 -6.24 1.48
N SER A 97 1.09 -6.23 0.76
CA SER A 97 2.41 -6.23 1.39
C SER A 97 2.72 -4.95 2.15
N PHE A 98 2.23 -3.80 1.68
CA PHE A 98 2.35 -2.52 2.39
C PHE A 98 1.47 -2.49 3.63
N VAL A 99 0.18 -2.86 3.51
CA VAL A 99 -0.73 -2.90 4.68
C VAL A 99 -0.25 -3.92 5.71
N ARG A 100 0.12 -5.14 5.29
CA ARG A 100 0.65 -6.19 6.19
C ARG A 100 1.88 -5.68 6.96
N LYS A 101 2.79 -4.95 6.30
CA LYS A 101 3.96 -4.37 6.96
C LYS A 101 3.56 -3.37 8.03
N GLU A 102 2.71 -2.40 7.70
CA GLU A 102 2.34 -1.34 8.64
C GLU A 102 1.44 -1.88 9.78
N ALA A 103 0.55 -2.84 9.50
CA ALA A 103 -0.20 -3.57 10.52
C ALA A 103 0.75 -4.31 11.48
N ASN A 104 1.74 -5.05 10.95
CA ASN A 104 2.73 -5.72 11.77
C ASN A 104 3.60 -4.73 12.59
N ASN A 105 3.91 -3.55 12.07
CA ASN A 105 4.61 -2.50 12.84
C ASN A 105 3.76 -1.98 14.00
N ALA A 106 2.44 -1.92 13.82
CA ALA A 106 1.47 -1.56 14.86
C ALA A 106 1.10 -2.73 15.79
N GLY A 107 1.65 -3.93 15.58
CA GLY A 107 1.32 -5.12 16.36
C GLY A 107 -0.05 -5.72 16.05
N LEU A 108 -0.63 -5.38 14.89
CA LEU A 108 -1.91 -5.88 14.40
C LEU A 108 -1.71 -7.08 13.46
N ASP A 109 -2.64 -8.03 13.52
CA ASP A 109 -2.68 -9.12 12.54
C ASP A 109 -3.45 -8.70 11.29
N PHE A 110 -2.96 -9.15 10.13
CA PHE A 110 -3.54 -8.82 8.83
C PHE A 110 -3.25 -9.94 7.83
N GLU A 111 -3.41 -11.20 8.23
CA GLU A 111 -3.37 -12.33 7.30
C GLU A 111 -4.64 -12.33 6.44
N LYS A 112 -4.47 -12.38 5.12
CA LYS A 112 -5.57 -12.30 4.15
C LYS A 112 -5.42 -13.29 3.03
N ARG A 113 -6.56 -13.79 2.54
CA ARG A 113 -6.63 -14.34 1.19
C ARG A 113 -7.03 -13.23 0.24
N GLY A 114 -6.85 -13.44 -1.05
CA GLY A 114 -7.41 -12.52 -2.01
C GLY A 114 -7.36 -13.00 -3.45
N ILE A 115 -7.92 -12.15 -4.30
CA ILE A 115 -8.07 -12.30 -5.74
C ILE A 115 -7.26 -11.21 -6.41
N ASP A 116 -6.57 -11.58 -7.48
CA ASP A 116 -5.76 -10.66 -8.27
C ASP A 116 -6.30 -10.60 -9.70
N THR A 117 -6.99 -9.51 -10.01
CA THR A 117 -7.58 -9.29 -11.33
C THR A 117 -6.52 -9.21 -12.42
N TYR A 118 -5.29 -8.78 -12.12
CA TYR A 118 -4.19 -8.82 -13.09
C TYR A 118 -3.87 -10.26 -13.51
N LYS A 119 -3.85 -11.21 -12.55
CA LYS A 119 -3.69 -12.64 -12.86
C LYS A 119 -4.86 -13.20 -13.66
N LEU A 120 -6.09 -12.78 -13.35
CA LEU A 120 -7.28 -13.19 -14.12
C LEU A 120 -7.18 -12.67 -15.56
N CYS A 121 -6.88 -11.38 -15.74
CA CYS A 121 -6.67 -10.74 -17.03
C CYS A 121 -5.59 -11.44 -17.85
N LYS A 122 -4.47 -11.89 -17.24
CA LYS A 122 -3.44 -12.66 -17.95
C LYS A 122 -3.94 -13.99 -18.52
N LYS A 123 -4.98 -14.60 -17.92
CA LYS A 123 -5.55 -15.86 -18.40
C LYS A 123 -6.55 -15.66 -19.54
N ILE A 124 -7.32 -14.57 -19.49
CA ILE A 124 -8.50 -14.37 -20.33
C ILE A 124 -8.32 -13.33 -21.44
N LEU A 125 -7.46 -12.33 -21.24
CA LEU A 125 -7.29 -11.25 -22.21
C LEU A 125 -6.38 -11.68 -23.37
N PRO A 126 -6.67 -11.21 -24.60
CA PRO A 126 -5.81 -11.42 -25.77
C PRO A 126 -4.36 -10.99 -25.53
N LEU A 127 -3.41 -11.57 -26.27
CA LEU A 127 -1.97 -11.34 -26.07
C LEU A 127 -1.57 -9.87 -26.32
N ASP A 128 -2.20 -9.23 -27.30
CA ASP A 128 -1.99 -7.85 -27.75
C ASP A 128 -2.60 -6.79 -26.81
N VAL A 129 -3.56 -7.17 -25.97
CA VAL A 129 -4.14 -6.28 -24.96
C VAL A 129 -3.20 -6.17 -23.76
N LYS A 130 -2.82 -4.97 -23.34
CA LYS A 130 -2.05 -4.80 -22.10
C LYS A 130 -2.90 -5.15 -20.89
N LYS A 131 -2.26 -5.62 -19.81
CA LYS A 131 -2.96 -6.18 -18.64
C LYS A 131 -3.07 -5.20 -17.47
N ASN A 132 -2.59 -3.97 -17.61
CA ASN A 132 -2.81 -2.95 -16.57
C ASN A 132 -4.30 -2.62 -16.46
N LEU A 133 -4.70 -2.02 -15.34
CA LEU A 133 -6.09 -1.77 -15.02
C LEU A 133 -6.80 -0.92 -16.09
N THR A 134 -6.11 0.06 -16.68
CA THR A 134 -6.68 0.91 -17.74
C THR A 134 -7.04 0.11 -18.98
N ASP A 135 -6.09 -0.64 -19.52
CA ASP A 135 -6.28 -1.42 -20.75
C ASP A 135 -7.25 -2.60 -20.51
N ALA A 136 -7.22 -3.20 -19.32
CA ALA A 136 -8.16 -4.25 -18.93
C ALA A 136 -9.59 -3.72 -18.84
N CYS A 137 -9.82 -2.58 -18.17
CA CYS A 137 -11.13 -1.93 -18.12
C CYS A 137 -11.63 -1.56 -19.53
N ALA A 138 -10.76 -0.98 -20.36
CA ALA A 138 -11.11 -0.60 -21.73
C ALA A 138 -11.56 -1.79 -22.57
N TYR A 139 -10.93 -2.97 -22.42
CA TYR A 139 -11.33 -4.20 -23.09
C TYR A 139 -12.78 -4.61 -22.77
N PHE A 140 -13.21 -4.43 -21.53
CA PHE A 140 -14.59 -4.71 -21.10
C PHE A 140 -15.55 -3.52 -21.33
N GLY A 141 -15.12 -2.47 -22.03
CA GLY A 141 -15.95 -1.29 -22.28
C GLY A 141 -16.16 -0.39 -21.05
N ILE A 142 -15.34 -0.54 -20.01
CA ILE A 142 -15.42 0.27 -18.78
C ILE A 142 -14.61 1.55 -18.97
N GLU A 143 -15.29 2.69 -19.06
CA GLU A 143 -14.65 4.00 -19.15
C GLU A 143 -14.15 4.44 -17.76
N ARG A 144 -12.82 4.62 -17.62
CA ARG A 144 -12.20 5.10 -16.39
C ARG A 144 -12.16 6.63 -16.36
N LYS A 145 -12.72 7.23 -15.30
CA LYS A 145 -12.63 8.68 -15.00
C LYS A 145 -11.76 8.88 -13.77
N HIS A 146 -11.00 9.98 -13.72
CA HIS A 146 -10.06 10.30 -12.62
C HIS A 146 -9.05 9.18 -12.35
N MET A 147 -8.06 9.06 -13.24
CA MET A 147 -6.97 8.07 -13.14
C MET A 147 -6.03 8.39 -11.95
N HIS A 148 -5.48 7.35 -11.31
CA HIS A 148 -4.41 7.43 -10.30
C HIS A 148 -4.83 7.99 -8.93
N ARG A 149 -6.06 7.70 -8.52
CA ARG A 149 -6.49 7.89 -7.13
C ARG A 149 -6.84 6.52 -6.58
N ALA A 150 -6.31 6.18 -5.41
CA ALA A 150 -6.45 4.84 -4.84
C ALA A 150 -7.92 4.39 -4.74
N PHE A 151 -8.81 5.30 -4.36
CA PHE A 151 -10.25 4.99 -4.30
C PHE A 151 -10.85 4.67 -5.69
N SER A 152 -10.48 5.46 -6.71
CA SER A 152 -10.94 5.26 -8.09
C SER A 152 -10.45 3.90 -8.62
N ASP A 153 -9.20 3.56 -8.35
CA ASP A 153 -8.57 2.34 -8.83
C ASP A 153 -9.15 1.10 -8.11
N ALA A 154 -9.46 1.19 -6.81
CA ALA A 154 -10.22 0.15 -6.10
C ALA A 154 -11.64 -0.04 -6.69
N TYR A 155 -12.33 1.05 -7.04
CA TYR A 155 -13.65 1.00 -7.68
C TYR A 155 -13.60 0.33 -9.04
N PHE A 156 -12.68 0.75 -9.91
CA PHE A 156 -12.54 0.16 -11.24
C PHE A 156 -12.05 -1.28 -11.18
N THR A 157 -11.27 -1.66 -10.18
CA THR A 157 -10.92 -3.05 -9.93
C THR A 157 -12.14 -3.90 -9.56
N HIS A 158 -13.04 -3.39 -8.71
CA HIS A 158 -14.33 -4.04 -8.44
C HIS A 158 -15.16 -4.20 -9.71
N MET A 159 -15.32 -3.12 -10.49
CA MET A 159 -16.08 -3.15 -11.74
C MET A 159 -15.51 -4.14 -12.75
N LEU A 160 -14.18 -4.13 -12.93
CA LEU A 160 -13.47 -5.07 -13.78
C LEU A 160 -13.73 -6.51 -13.35
N TYR A 161 -13.66 -6.81 -12.05
CA TYR A 161 -13.92 -8.15 -11.55
C TYR A 161 -15.37 -8.60 -11.82
N GLN A 162 -16.36 -7.72 -11.63
CA GLN A 162 -17.75 -8.04 -11.95
C GLN A 162 -17.94 -8.32 -13.44
N SER A 163 -17.34 -7.52 -14.34
CA SER A 163 -17.37 -7.79 -15.77
C SER A 163 -16.66 -9.09 -16.15
N ILE A 164 -15.52 -9.41 -15.52
CA ILE A 164 -14.84 -10.70 -15.76
C ILE A 164 -15.78 -11.87 -15.42
N LEU A 165 -16.49 -11.80 -14.28
CA LEU A 165 -17.40 -12.85 -13.85
C LEU A 165 -18.64 -12.98 -14.74
N GLU A 166 -19.10 -11.88 -15.34
CA GLU A 166 -20.22 -11.87 -16.29
C GLU A 166 -19.83 -12.49 -17.64
N TYR A 167 -18.69 -12.08 -18.20
CA TYR A 167 -18.23 -12.55 -19.50
C TYR A 167 -17.61 -13.96 -19.46
N PHE A 168 -17.04 -14.36 -18.31
CA PHE A 168 -16.36 -15.63 -18.13
C PHE A 168 -16.90 -16.39 -16.90
N PRO A 169 -18.17 -16.85 -16.92
CA PRO A 169 -18.82 -17.44 -15.74
C PRO A 169 -18.18 -18.75 -15.26
N GLU A 170 -17.51 -19.49 -16.17
CA GLU A 170 -16.81 -20.74 -15.87
C GLU A 170 -15.37 -20.50 -15.34
N LEU A 171 -14.91 -19.24 -15.24
CA LEU A 171 -13.57 -18.93 -14.77
C LEU A 171 -13.44 -19.17 -13.26
N GLY A 172 -12.57 -20.09 -12.88
CA GLY A 172 -12.20 -20.31 -11.48
C GLY A 172 -11.53 -19.06 -10.88
N CYS A 173 -12.21 -18.44 -9.91
CA CYS A 173 -11.78 -17.23 -9.20
C CYS A 173 -11.55 -17.49 -7.71
N ASP A 174 -10.90 -18.60 -7.36
CA ASP A 174 -10.65 -18.95 -5.97
C ASP A 174 -9.66 -17.99 -5.31
N THR A 175 -9.87 -17.69 -4.03
CA THR A 175 -8.98 -16.80 -3.28
C THR A 175 -7.75 -17.55 -2.80
N GLU A 176 -6.57 -16.94 -2.94
CA GLU A 176 -5.29 -17.51 -2.52
C GLU A 176 -4.79 -16.83 -1.25
N MET A 177 -4.16 -17.58 -0.34
CA MET A 177 -3.48 -16.98 0.81
C MET A 177 -2.36 -16.05 0.35
N MET A 178 -2.40 -14.79 0.78
CA MET A 178 -1.41 -13.78 0.42
C MET A 178 -0.15 -13.98 1.26
N LYS A 179 0.95 -14.39 0.61
CA LYS A 179 2.22 -14.71 1.28
C LYS A 179 3.25 -13.64 1.03
N VAL A 180 3.64 -12.93 2.09
CA VAL A 180 4.73 -11.95 2.05
C VAL A 180 5.72 -12.28 3.16
N LYS A 181 7.01 -12.35 2.81
CA LYS A 181 8.08 -12.51 3.79
C LYS A 181 8.35 -11.17 4.47
N LEU A 182 7.67 -10.90 5.58
CA LEU A 182 8.02 -9.76 6.41
C LEU A 182 9.25 -10.08 7.26
N LYS A 183 10.18 -9.12 7.35
CA LYS A 183 11.14 -9.11 8.46
C LYS A 183 10.37 -8.71 9.71
N LYS A 184 10.50 -9.50 10.78
CA LYS A 184 9.85 -9.22 12.06
C LYS A 184 10.13 -7.77 12.48
N PHE A 185 9.09 -6.98 12.74
CA PHE A 185 9.27 -5.64 13.28
C PHE A 185 9.82 -5.79 14.69
N ILE A 186 10.99 -5.20 14.92
CA ILE A 186 11.63 -5.18 16.21
C ILE A 186 11.67 -3.71 16.59
N PRO A 187 10.91 -3.28 17.62
CA PRO A 187 10.97 -1.90 18.11
C PRO A 187 12.42 -1.50 18.40
N ILE A 188 12.73 -0.22 18.18
CA ILE A 188 14.07 0.32 18.49
C ILE A 188 14.44 0.00 19.94
N ARG A 189 15.60 -0.63 20.13
CA ARG A 189 16.10 -0.92 21.48
C ARG A 189 16.56 0.38 22.12
N LYS A 190 16.39 0.50 23.44
CA LYS A 190 16.81 1.67 24.23
C LYS A 190 18.22 2.15 23.88
N ARG A 191 19.19 1.23 23.80
CA ARG A 191 20.58 1.56 23.45
C ARG A 191 20.72 2.16 22.05
N THR A 192 20.10 1.54 21.05
CA THR A 192 20.11 2.03 19.66
C THR A 192 19.44 3.41 19.55
N LYS A 193 18.36 3.63 20.30
CA LYS A 193 17.69 4.93 20.41
C LYS A 193 18.64 5.99 20.96
N GLU A 194 19.29 5.71 22.08
CA GLU A 194 20.25 6.63 22.71
C GLU A 194 21.44 6.94 21.78
N ASP A 195 21.96 5.94 21.08
CA ASP A 195 23.07 6.12 20.13
C ASP A 195 22.67 7.00 18.94
N LEU A 196 21.49 6.77 18.35
CA LEU A 196 20.95 7.60 17.28
C LEU A 196 20.70 9.05 17.75
N GLN A 197 20.10 9.23 18.94
CA GLN A 197 19.86 10.56 19.51
C GLN A 197 21.16 11.33 19.75
N LYS A 198 22.21 10.66 20.26
CA LYS A 198 23.53 11.26 20.43
C LYS A 198 24.12 11.70 19.10
N LEU A 199 24.07 10.85 18.07
CA LEU A 199 24.60 11.18 16.75
C LEU A 199 23.87 12.36 16.11
N LEU A 200 22.53 12.37 16.16
CA LEU A 200 21.72 13.48 15.65
C LEU A 200 22.10 14.79 16.35
N LYS A 201 22.24 14.77 17.68
CA LYS A 201 22.64 15.94 18.47
C LYS A 201 24.06 16.40 18.13
N CYS A 202 25.04 15.50 18.14
CA CYS A 202 26.44 15.80 17.85
C CYS A 202 26.63 16.37 16.44
N HIS A 203 25.84 15.91 15.47
CA HIS A 203 25.93 16.35 14.08
C HIS A 203 24.95 17.47 13.73
N ARG A 204 24.16 17.98 14.69
CA ARG A 204 23.12 19.00 14.48
C ARG A 204 22.15 18.64 13.37
N ILE A 205 21.82 17.35 13.26
CA ILE A 205 20.86 16.83 12.28
C ILE A 205 19.47 16.89 12.89
N VAL A 206 18.56 17.61 12.24
CA VAL A 206 17.13 17.59 12.60
C VAL A 206 16.51 16.30 12.07
N CYS A 207 16.13 15.41 12.97
CA CYS A 207 15.40 14.20 12.61
C CYS A 207 13.93 14.56 12.36
N LYS A 208 13.50 14.45 11.10
CA LYS A 208 12.09 14.68 10.72
C LYS A 208 11.16 13.54 11.13
N VAL A 209 11.73 12.40 11.53
CA VAL A 209 10.99 11.19 11.89
C VAL A 209 10.93 11.05 13.41
N ASN A 210 9.78 10.65 13.95
CA ASN A 210 9.66 10.31 15.36
C ASN A 210 10.50 9.04 15.65
N ILE A 211 11.55 9.20 16.46
CA ILE A 211 12.55 8.15 16.73
C ILE A 211 11.91 6.95 17.47
N ASP A 212 10.89 7.20 18.30
CA ASP A 212 10.20 6.15 19.04
C ASP A 212 9.43 5.17 18.16
N LEU A 213 9.14 5.57 16.92
CA LEU A 213 8.40 4.76 15.96
C LEU A 213 9.31 3.98 15.01
N LEU A 214 10.63 4.10 15.15
CA LEU A 214 11.59 3.38 14.30
C LEU A 214 11.69 1.91 14.71
N SER A 215 11.82 1.03 13.73
CA SER A 215 12.38 -0.29 13.98
C SER A 215 13.87 -0.20 14.32
N GLU A 216 14.36 -1.18 15.05
CA GLU A 216 15.78 -1.39 15.33
C GLU A 216 16.63 -1.37 14.04
N SER A 217 16.09 -1.90 12.94
CA SER A 217 16.79 -1.97 11.66
C SER A 217 16.83 -0.62 10.91
N GLU A 218 15.79 0.21 11.06
CA GLU A 218 15.74 1.55 10.48
C GLU A 218 16.67 2.47 11.25
N ALA A 219 16.63 2.41 12.58
CA ALA A 219 17.52 3.17 13.44
C ALA A 219 18.99 2.88 13.15
N LYS A 220 19.36 1.60 13.03
CA LYS A 220 20.73 1.19 12.64
C LYS A 220 21.13 1.70 11.26
N ARG A 221 20.25 1.58 10.25
CA ARG A 221 20.50 2.14 8.92
C ARG A 221 20.69 3.65 8.94
N MET A 222 19.95 4.37 9.78
CA MET A 222 20.13 5.82 9.95
C MET A 222 21.50 6.13 10.57
N ILE A 223 21.89 5.40 11.62
CA ILE A 223 23.22 5.50 12.24
C ILE A 223 24.31 5.27 11.19
N ASP A 224 24.25 4.16 10.43
CA ASP A 224 25.24 3.83 9.40
C ASP A 224 25.32 4.90 8.31
N LYS A 225 24.19 5.49 7.92
CA LYS A 225 24.14 6.57 6.93
C LYS A 225 24.79 7.86 7.44
N ILE A 226 24.56 8.22 8.70
CA ILE A 226 25.17 9.39 9.34
C ILE A 226 26.70 9.22 9.42
N LEU A 227 27.17 8.02 9.80
CA LEU A 227 28.59 7.71 9.90
C LEU A 227 29.28 7.68 8.53
N SER A 228 28.69 7.02 7.53
CA SER A 228 29.27 6.90 6.18
C SER A 228 29.30 8.21 5.38
N GLN A 229 28.35 9.13 5.59
CA GLN A 229 28.38 10.46 4.97
C GLN A 229 29.54 11.33 5.48
N LYS A 230 30.14 10.98 6.62
CA LYS A 230 31.27 11.70 7.22
C LYS A 230 32.62 11.19 6.74
N GLU A 231 32.79 9.89 6.47
CA GLU A 231 34.04 9.35 5.92
C GLU A 231 34.42 10.00 4.58
N LYS A 232 33.42 10.41 3.78
CA LYS A 232 33.63 11.13 2.52
C LYS A 232 34.01 12.62 2.65
N ARG A 233 33.98 13.21 3.84
CA ARG A 233 34.37 14.61 4.08
C ARG A 233 35.82 14.77 4.59
N PHE A 234 36.53 13.67 4.79
CA PHE A 234 37.92 13.64 5.27
C PHE A 234 38.90 12.99 4.27
N ILE A 235 38.48 12.84 3.00
CA ILE A 235 39.34 12.40 1.89
C ILE A 235 39.39 13.53 0.86
#